data_AF-A0A449ACE9-F1
#
_entry.id   AF-A0A449ACE9-F1
#
_cell.length_a   1.000
_cell.length_b   1.000
_cell.length_c   1.000
_cell.angle_alpha   90.00
_cell.angle_beta   90.00
_cell.angle_gamma   90.00
#
_symmetry.space_group_name_H-M   'P 1'
#
loop_
_entity.id
_entity.type
_entity.pdbx_description
1 polymer ?
#
loop_
_entity_poly.entity_id
_entity_poly.type
_entity_poly.pdbx_seq_one_letter_code
_entity_poly.pdbx_strand_id
1 'polypeptide(L)'
;MNKTILLWFQKYYQKLFLVLFMLILIINTLYSFDYKSWIWTGEISTWQKIIGISISLSAILGVLSVVFFAMHKNIAYILGISNAILYALFAFSFGLAIDGFINFVIYIPIMFLTWYKTTRIKNSNNLFESFRSNIYSTSFFGFLTVLLTISFYYANPLVNKFVLNLLGKDGIEVYGNNFKYFTAGNILISLISALSIVALTMMVMGFRDSWIIWIIKNFVSFAFFGGIGFVNITTLLINVIYMLISLHLFLITTNKRKISIAFSHQFALLELKEFFNKHNFEIYEADFYDLEDSNQNEYKKHLKESLKLVKASQFTKYNVFNNYLLDDILALDEIKIKSFYEKLTWKYLKLRYKISLAMQNKLDYIFILPNSESYYAYKNKTNWRKFAKEVIYFEDSLISNVVIEKLDALLTKQEQSNFKKYFTKR
;
A
#
# COMPACT_ATOMS: atom_id res chain seq x y z
N MET A 1 -35.01 9.60 18.00
CA MET A 1 -34.17 8.38 18.04
C MET A 1 -33.21 8.50 19.21
N ASN A 2 -33.22 7.56 20.16
CA ASN A 2 -32.53 7.70 21.45
C ASN A 2 -30.99 7.82 21.26
N LYS A 3 -30.36 8.85 21.84
CA LYS A 3 -28.95 9.21 21.62
C LYS A 3 -28.00 8.05 21.99
N THR A 4 -28.41 7.26 22.97
CA THR A 4 -27.73 6.04 23.43
C THR A 4 -27.78 4.91 22.38
N ILE A 5 -28.90 4.76 21.68
CA ILE A 5 -29.05 3.79 20.58
C ILE A 5 -28.20 4.22 19.38
N LEU A 6 -28.14 5.53 19.08
CA LEU A 6 -27.29 6.05 18.01
C LEU A 6 -25.79 5.83 18.30
N LEU A 7 -25.36 6.05 19.54
CA LEU A 7 -23.97 5.82 19.98
C LEU A 7 -23.62 4.32 20.02
N TRP A 8 -24.55 3.48 20.46
CA TRP A 8 -24.39 2.03 20.41
C TRP A 8 -24.32 1.53 18.95
N PHE A 9 -25.22 2.00 18.09
CA PHE A 9 -25.20 1.68 16.67
C PHE A 9 -23.88 2.14 16.04
N GLN A 10 -23.39 3.36 16.29
CA GLN A 10 -22.08 3.82 15.80
C GLN A 10 -20.89 2.98 16.29
N LYS A 11 -20.95 2.43 17.51
CA LYS A 11 -19.86 1.64 18.08
C LYS A 11 -19.86 0.19 17.57
N TYR A 12 -21.03 -0.37 17.27
CA TYR A 12 -21.19 -1.79 16.95
C TYR A 12 -21.64 -2.09 15.51
N TYR A 13 -22.09 -1.11 14.73
CA TYR A 13 -22.60 -1.36 13.37
C TYR A 13 -21.57 -2.04 12.47
N GLN A 14 -20.28 -1.71 12.60
CA GLN A 14 -19.22 -2.32 11.80
C GLN A 14 -19.07 -3.82 12.08
N LYS A 15 -19.19 -4.22 13.36
CA LYS A 15 -19.15 -5.62 13.78
C LYS A 15 -20.42 -6.34 13.36
N LEU A 16 -21.58 -5.73 13.55
CA LEU A 16 -22.88 -6.25 13.14
C LEU A 16 -22.92 -6.50 11.63
N PHE A 17 -22.47 -5.52 10.84
CA PHE A 17 -22.40 -5.59 9.39
C PHE A 17 -21.51 -6.76 8.96
N LEU A 18 -20.29 -6.86 9.50
CA LEU A 18 -19.38 -7.97 9.20
C LEU A 18 -19.98 -9.35 9.56
N VAL A 19 -20.65 -9.47 10.71
CA VAL A 19 -21.35 -10.71 11.10
C VAL A 19 -22.48 -11.04 10.13
N LEU A 20 -23.30 -10.06 9.74
CA LEU A 20 -24.37 -10.24 8.75
C LEU A 20 -23.81 -10.70 7.40
N PHE A 21 -22.68 -10.15 6.92
CA PHE A 21 -22.06 -10.62 5.68
C PHE A 21 -21.52 -12.04 5.79
N MET A 22 -20.88 -12.37 6.92
CA MET A 22 -20.41 -13.74 7.14
C MET A 22 -21.59 -14.72 7.13
N LEU A 23 -22.73 -14.36 7.71
CA LEU A 23 -23.94 -15.18 7.64
C LEU A 23 -24.46 -15.33 6.20
N ILE A 24 -24.51 -14.25 5.41
CA ILE A 24 -24.92 -14.32 4.00
C ILE A 24 -23.96 -15.20 3.19
N LEU A 25 -22.65 -15.08 3.41
CA LEU A 25 -21.65 -15.92 2.73
C LEU A 25 -21.75 -17.39 3.14
N ILE A 26 -22.07 -17.68 4.40
CA ILE A 26 -22.35 -19.05 4.86
C ILE A 26 -23.63 -19.58 4.21
N ILE A 27 -24.67 -18.77 4.07
CA ILE A 27 -25.88 -19.18 3.33
C ILE A 27 -25.51 -19.52 1.88
N ASN A 28 -24.59 -18.76 1.26
CA ASN A 28 -24.09 -19.03 -0.09
C ASN A 28 -23.27 -20.32 -0.23
N THR A 29 -22.80 -20.94 0.85
CA THR A 29 -22.19 -22.28 0.77
C THR A 29 -23.24 -23.38 0.70
N LEU A 30 -24.49 -23.09 1.05
CA LEU A 30 -25.60 -24.04 1.07
C LEU A 30 -26.58 -23.82 -0.10
N TYR A 31 -26.83 -22.56 -0.45
CA TYR A 31 -27.75 -22.13 -1.49
C TYR A 31 -27.02 -21.34 -2.56
N SER A 32 -27.13 -21.75 -3.82
CA SER A 32 -26.56 -20.97 -4.92
C SER A 32 -27.60 -19.98 -5.42
N PHE A 33 -27.33 -18.68 -5.25
CA PHE A 33 -28.15 -17.64 -5.86
C PHE A 33 -28.12 -17.68 -7.40
N ASP A 34 -27.01 -18.13 -7.97
CA ASP A 34 -26.83 -18.21 -9.42
C ASP A 34 -27.73 -19.29 -10.03
N TYR A 35 -27.84 -20.46 -9.37
CA TYR A 35 -28.70 -21.57 -9.82
C TYR A 35 -30.11 -21.56 -9.20
N LYS A 36 -30.40 -20.62 -8.29
CA LYS A 36 -31.65 -20.51 -7.51
C LYS A 36 -32.06 -21.80 -6.81
N SER A 37 -31.10 -22.62 -6.42
CA SER A 37 -31.33 -23.93 -5.83
C SER A 37 -30.35 -24.21 -4.70
N TRP A 38 -30.76 -25.08 -3.79
CA TRP A 38 -29.85 -25.65 -2.81
C TRP A 38 -28.78 -26.47 -3.54
N ILE A 39 -27.52 -26.23 -3.20
CA ILE A 39 -26.37 -26.83 -3.90
C ILE A 39 -26.44 -28.36 -3.79
N TRP A 40 -26.96 -28.89 -2.68
CA TRP A 40 -26.99 -30.33 -2.41
C TRP A 40 -28.18 -31.06 -3.01
N THR A 41 -29.32 -30.39 -3.20
CA THR A 41 -30.56 -31.04 -3.68
C THR A 41 -30.88 -30.75 -5.15
N GLY A 42 -30.19 -29.79 -5.79
CA GLY A 42 -30.36 -29.51 -7.21
C GLY A 42 -29.74 -30.59 -8.12
N GLU A 43 -30.33 -30.76 -9.30
CA GLU A 43 -29.82 -31.54 -10.44
C GLU A 43 -28.61 -30.86 -11.11
N ILE A 44 -27.65 -30.42 -10.28
CA ILE A 44 -26.43 -29.75 -10.71
C ILE A 44 -25.31 -30.80 -10.79
N SER A 45 -24.40 -30.66 -11.76
CA SER A 45 -23.22 -31.53 -11.84
C SER A 45 -22.37 -31.45 -10.56
N THR A 46 -21.74 -32.56 -10.16
CA THR A 46 -20.86 -32.61 -8.97
C THR A 46 -19.75 -31.55 -9.03
N TRP A 47 -19.24 -31.27 -10.22
CA TRP A 47 -18.21 -30.25 -10.45
C TRP A 47 -18.70 -28.83 -10.14
N GLN A 48 -19.88 -28.46 -10.64
CA GLN A 48 -20.49 -27.15 -10.34
C GLN A 48 -20.84 -26.99 -8.86
N LYS A 49 -21.21 -28.08 -8.16
CA LYS A 49 -21.41 -28.07 -6.71
C LYS A 49 -20.10 -27.73 -5.96
N ILE A 50 -19.00 -28.37 -6.35
CA ILE A 50 -17.66 -28.10 -5.79
C ILE A 50 -17.26 -26.64 -6.03
N ILE A 51 -17.46 -26.12 -7.24
CA ILE A 51 -17.15 -24.72 -7.57
C ILE A 51 -17.96 -23.75 -6.72
N GLY A 52 -19.27 -23.96 -6.59
CA GLY A 52 -20.16 -23.11 -5.79
C GLY A 52 -19.75 -23.04 -4.32
N ILE A 53 -19.38 -24.17 -3.73
CA ILE A 53 -18.86 -24.22 -2.35
C ILE A 53 -17.49 -23.53 -2.26
N SER A 54 -16.62 -23.79 -3.24
CA SER A 54 -15.26 -23.24 -3.26
C SER A 54 -15.25 -21.71 -3.31
N ILE A 55 -16.12 -21.09 -4.13
CA ILE A 55 -16.20 -19.63 -4.20
C ILE A 55 -16.74 -19.00 -2.91
N SER A 56 -17.75 -19.60 -2.30
CA SER A 56 -18.32 -19.09 -1.04
C SER A 56 -17.35 -19.26 0.13
N LEU A 57 -16.60 -20.37 0.17
CA LEU A 57 -15.54 -20.57 1.16
C LEU A 57 -14.35 -19.64 0.93
N SER A 58 -13.95 -19.42 -0.33
CA SER A 58 -12.96 -18.42 -0.73
C SER A 58 -13.33 -17.04 -0.19
N ALA A 59 -14.58 -16.61 -0.39
CA ALA A 59 -15.09 -15.34 0.11
C ALA A 59 -14.84 -15.16 1.62
N ILE A 60 -15.26 -16.15 2.41
CA ILE A 60 -15.15 -16.16 3.87
C ILE A 60 -13.67 -16.04 4.27
N LEU A 61 -12.82 -16.90 3.70
CA LEU A 61 -11.40 -16.92 4.00
C LEU A 61 -10.70 -15.63 3.60
N GLY A 62 -11.07 -15.04 2.47
CA GLY A 62 -10.49 -13.78 2.02
C GLY A 62 -10.95 -12.58 2.86
N VAL A 63 -12.22 -12.51 3.29
CA VAL A 63 -12.68 -11.49 4.25
C VAL A 63 -11.87 -11.58 5.54
N LEU A 64 -11.76 -12.79 6.11
CA LEU A 64 -10.99 -13.02 7.33
C LEU A 64 -9.50 -12.70 7.13
N SER A 65 -8.93 -13.06 5.98
CA SER A 65 -7.54 -12.76 5.63
C SER A 65 -7.29 -11.25 5.64
N VAL A 66 -8.13 -10.44 4.99
CA VAL A 66 -7.96 -8.98 4.94
C VAL A 66 -8.10 -8.35 6.34
N VAL A 67 -9.07 -8.81 7.14
CA VAL A 67 -9.23 -8.32 8.52
C VAL A 67 -8.01 -8.68 9.37
N PHE A 68 -7.52 -9.92 9.30
CA PHE A 68 -6.34 -10.33 10.06
C PHE A 68 -5.06 -9.68 9.54
N PHE A 69 -4.98 -9.33 8.26
CA PHE A 69 -3.87 -8.59 7.68
C PHE A 69 -3.81 -7.17 8.27
N ALA A 70 -4.97 -6.52 8.39
CA ALA A 70 -5.08 -5.23 9.07
C ALA A 70 -4.78 -5.32 10.58
N MET A 71 -5.09 -6.45 11.22
CA MET A 71 -4.73 -6.74 12.61
C MET A 71 -3.29 -7.26 12.77
N HIS A 72 -2.51 -7.34 11.71
CA HIS A 72 -1.10 -7.75 11.75
C HIS A 72 -0.88 -9.18 12.28
N LYS A 73 -1.84 -10.09 12.06
CA LYS A 73 -1.75 -11.49 12.49
C LYS A 73 -1.22 -12.39 11.38
N ASN A 74 -0.31 -13.30 11.73
CA ASN A 74 0.27 -14.25 10.77
C ASN A 74 -0.76 -15.20 10.13
N ILE A 75 -1.88 -15.47 10.81
CA ILE A 75 -2.94 -16.32 10.25
C ILE A 75 -3.56 -15.73 8.96
N ALA A 76 -3.43 -14.41 8.76
CA ALA A 76 -3.89 -13.74 7.55
C ALA A 76 -3.30 -14.34 6.27
N TYR A 77 -2.02 -14.73 6.31
CA TYR A 77 -1.30 -15.25 5.14
C TYR A 77 -1.81 -16.64 4.75
N ILE A 78 -2.02 -17.53 5.73
CA ILE A 78 -2.57 -18.87 5.50
C ILE A 78 -3.98 -18.75 4.91
N LEU A 79 -4.84 -17.92 5.51
CA LEU A 79 -6.19 -17.67 5.02
C LEU A 79 -6.18 -17.06 3.61
N GLY A 80 -5.22 -16.18 3.33
CA GLY A 80 -5.05 -15.55 2.02
C GLY A 80 -4.63 -16.55 0.93
N ILE A 81 -3.74 -17.48 1.26
CA ILE A 81 -3.32 -18.57 0.35
C ILE A 81 -4.50 -19.51 0.08
N SER A 82 -5.21 -19.95 1.12
CA SER A 82 -6.39 -20.82 0.95
C SER A 82 -7.48 -20.14 0.12
N ASN A 83 -7.72 -18.84 0.35
CA ASN A 83 -8.60 -18.04 -0.49
C ASN A 83 -8.17 -18.03 -1.96
N ALA A 84 -6.89 -17.76 -2.23
CA ALA A 84 -6.37 -17.69 -3.60
C ALA A 84 -6.51 -19.02 -4.35
N ILE A 85 -6.26 -20.16 -3.68
CA ILE A 85 -6.42 -21.49 -4.29
C ILE A 85 -7.89 -21.76 -4.65
N LEU A 86 -8.81 -21.52 -3.70
CA LEU A 86 -10.24 -21.77 -3.92
C LEU A 86 -10.84 -20.82 -4.98
N TYR A 87 -10.41 -19.57 -5.00
CA TYR A 87 -10.81 -18.62 -6.05
C TYR A 87 -10.25 -18.99 -7.41
N ALA A 88 -9.01 -19.49 -7.48
CA ALA A 88 -8.40 -19.93 -8.73
C ALA A 88 -9.19 -21.08 -9.37
N LEU A 89 -9.66 -22.04 -8.56
CA LEU A 89 -10.53 -23.12 -9.04
C LEU A 89 -11.81 -22.57 -9.70
N PHE A 90 -12.46 -21.60 -9.06
CA PHE A 90 -13.60 -20.91 -9.66
C PHE A 90 -13.22 -20.20 -10.97
N ALA A 91 -12.13 -19.43 -10.97
CA ALA A 91 -11.72 -18.65 -12.13
C ALA A 91 -11.42 -19.53 -13.36
N PHE A 92 -10.74 -20.67 -13.16
CA PHE A 92 -10.48 -21.61 -14.24
C PHE A 92 -11.78 -22.16 -14.84
N SER A 93 -12.75 -22.55 -14.02
CA SER A 93 -14.01 -23.12 -14.51
C SER A 93 -14.85 -22.16 -15.36
N PHE A 94 -14.82 -20.86 -15.06
CA PHE A 94 -15.52 -19.81 -15.83
C PHE A 94 -14.70 -19.25 -17.01
N GLY A 95 -13.61 -19.93 -17.39
CA GLY A 95 -12.74 -19.52 -18.49
C GLY A 95 -11.87 -18.29 -18.18
N LEU A 96 -11.87 -17.78 -16.95
CA LEU A 96 -11.06 -16.65 -16.47
C LEU A 96 -9.64 -17.09 -16.09
N ALA A 97 -8.98 -17.78 -17.02
CA ALA A 97 -7.73 -18.50 -16.76
C ALA A 97 -6.60 -17.62 -16.22
N ILE A 98 -6.43 -16.38 -16.73
CA ILE A 98 -5.41 -15.47 -16.23
C ILE A 98 -5.67 -15.07 -14.78
N ASP A 99 -6.91 -14.79 -14.40
CA ASP A 99 -7.23 -14.48 -13.00
C ASP A 99 -6.93 -15.68 -12.09
N GLY A 100 -7.20 -16.90 -12.57
CA GLY A 100 -6.78 -18.13 -11.89
C GLY A 100 -5.26 -18.20 -11.71
N PHE A 101 -4.48 -17.95 -12.76
CA PHE A 101 -3.03 -17.91 -12.69
C PHE A 101 -2.48 -16.78 -11.82
N ILE A 102 -3.08 -15.59 -11.83
CA ILE A 102 -2.65 -14.50 -10.95
C ILE A 102 -2.83 -14.92 -9.49
N ASN A 103 -3.96 -15.55 -9.14
CA ASN A 103 -4.18 -16.05 -7.79
C ASN A 103 -3.19 -17.17 -7.43
N PHE A 104 -2.94 -18.11 -8.33
CA PHE A 104 -2.09 -19.25 -8.04
C PHE A 104 -0.58 -18.93 -8.08
N VAL A 105 -0.12 -18.24 -9.12
CA VAL A 105 1.31 -18.03 -9.43
C VAL A 105 1.83 -16.69 -8.91
N ILE A 106 0.99 -15.67 -8.76
CA ILE A 106 1.44 -14.34 -8.30
C ILE A 106 1.07 -14.12 -6.83
N TYR A 107 -0.19 -14.32 -6.47
CA TYR A 107 -0.71 -14.02 -5.13
C TYR A 107 -0.06 -14.90 -4.06
N ILE A 108 0.08 -16.21 -4.30
CA ILE A 108 0.68 -17.14 -3.33
C ILE A 108 2.14 -16.80 -3.04
N PRO A 109 3.05 -16.65 -4.04
CA PRO A 109 4.42 -16.22 -3.75
C PRO A 109 4.51 -14.86 -3.08
N ILE A 110 3.66 -13.90 -3.47
CA ILE A 110 3.58 -12.59 -2.82
C ILE A 110 3.20 -12.71 -1.34
N MET A 111 2.25 -13.58 -0.99
CA MET A 111 1.86 -13.81 0.39
C MET A 111 3.00 -14.42 1.21
N PHE A 112 3.76 -15.36 0.65
CA PHE A 112 4.97 -15.88 1.27
C PHE A 112 6.05 -14.81 1.49
N LEU A 113 6.33 -13.99 0.47
CA LEU A 113 7.30 -12.90 0.57
C LEU A 113 6.91 -11.87 1.61
N THR A 114 5.62 -11.53 1.67
CA THR A 114 5.08 -10.56 2.65
C THR A 114 5.15 -11.12 4.06
N TRP A 115 4.78 -12.39 4.25
CA TRP A 115 4.94 -13.09 5.53
C TRP A 115 6.40 -13.13 5.99
N TYR A 116 7.32 -13.49 5.09
CA TYR A 116 8.75 -13.52 5.37
C TYR A 116 9.29 -12.14 5.76
N LYS A 117 8.95 -11.10 4.99
CA LYS A 117 9.33 -9.70 5.29
C LYS A 117 8.79 -9.27 6.66
N THR A 118 7.53 -9.57 6.95
CA THR A 118 6.87 -9.17 8.20
C THR A 118 7.45 -9.86 9.42
N THR A 119 7.78 -11.15 9.30
CA THR A 119 8.32 -11.94 10.42
C THR A 119 9.76 -11.56 10.76
N ARG A 120 10.57 -11.12 9.79
CA ARG A 120 11.94 -10.64 10.03
C ARG A 120 12.04 -9.16 10.40
N ILE A 121 11.15 -8.30 9.90
CA ILE A 121 11.11 -6.87 10.24
C ILE A 121 10.15 -6.65 11.42
N LYS A 122 10.28 -7.47 12.47
CA LYS A 122 9.62 -7.17 13.75
C LYS A 122 10.44 -6.12 14.47
N ASN A 123 10.10 -4.85 14.26
CA ASN A 123 10.54 -3.79 15.14
C ASN A 123 9.82 -3.95 16.50
N SER A 124 10.39 -3.44 17.59
CA SER A 124 9.93 -3.62 18.99
C SER A 124 8.42 -3.36 19.23
N ASN A 125 7.76 -2.63 18.31
CA ASN A 125 6.34 -2.23 18.40
C ASN A 125 5.38 -2.97 17.43
N ASN A 126 5.80 -4.01 16.70
CA ASN A 126 4.93 -4.75 15.75
C ASN A 126 4.25 -3.87 14.67
N LEU A 127 4.88 -2.77 14.24
CA LEU A 127 4.35 -1.85 13.24
C LEU A 127 4.89 -2.18 11.84
N PHE A 128 4.09 -1.97 10.79
CA PHE A 128 4.48 -2.20 9.39
C PHE A 128 5.03 -0.94 8.71
N GLU A 129 5.99 -1.13 7.80
CA GLU A 129 6.45 -0.09 6.88
C GLU A 129 5.26 0.36 6.03
N SER A 130 4.99 1.67 6.02
CA SER A 130 3.78 2.19 5.41
C SER A 130 4.05 3.49 4.65
N PHE A 131 4.13 3.36 3.34
CA PHE A 131 4.42 4.42 2.38
C PHE A 131 3.15 5.08 1.87
N ARG A 132 3.23 6.39 1.63
CA ARG A 132 2.25 7.12 0.83
C ARG A 132 2.85 7.35 -0.55
N SER A 133 2.05 7.13 -1.57
CA SER A 133 2.45 7.36 -2.95
C SER A 133 2.67 8.85 -3.17
N ASN A 134 3.76 9.17 -3.85
CA ASN A 134 3.98 10.50 -4.42
C ASN A 134 3.48 10.50 -5.88
N ILE A 135 3.49 11.67 -6.53
CA ILE A 135 3.04 11.81 -7.92
C ILE A 135 3.78 10.89 -8.90
N TYR A 136 5.07 10.62 -8.67
CA TYR A 136 5.88 9.76 -9.53
C TYR A 136 5.53 8.30 -9.37
N SER A 137 5.38 7.80 -8.14
CA SER A 137 4.94 6.43 -7.88
C SER A 137 3.52 6.21 -8.40
N THR A 138 2.62 7.19 -8.22
CA THR A 138 1.27 7.13 -8.80
C THR A 138 1.30 7.06 -10.32
N SER A 139 2.13 7.89 -10.97
CA SER A 139 2.28 7.87 -12.42
C SER A 139 2.88 6.56 -12.92
N PHE A 140 3.89 6.03 -12.22
CA PHE A 140 4.50 4.73 -12.53
C PHE A 140 3.48 3.59 -12.43
N PHE A 141 2.73 3.50 -11.33
CA PHE A 141 1.71 2.46 -11.16
C PHE A 141 0.56 2.63 -12.15
N GLY A 142 0.15 3.86 -12.47
CA GLY A 142 -0.85 4.12 -13.50
C GLY A 142 -0.40 3.67 -14.89
N PHE A 143 0.83 4.00 -15.28
CA PHE A 143 1.44 3.53 -16.52
C PHE A 143 1.53 1.99 -16.56
N LEU A 144 1.96 1.37 -15.46
CA LEU A 144 2.05 -0.07 -15.33
C LEU A 144 0.67 -0.74 -15.46
N THR A 145 -0.38 -0.17 -14.87
CA THR A 145 -1.76 -0.67 -15.04
C THR A 145 -2.18 -0.67 -16.51
N VAL A 146 -1.90 0.41 -17.25
CA VAL A 146 -2.25 0.49 -18.69
C VAL A 146 -1.50 -0.56 -19.49
N LEU A 147 -0.18 -0.68 -19.29
CA LEU A 147 0.65 -1.65 -19.98
C LEU A 147 0.21 -3.10 -19.71
N LEU A 148 -0.08 -3.44 -18.46
CA LEU A 148 -0.59 -4.75 -18.08
C LEU A 148 -1.99 -5.00 -18.64
N THR A 149 -2.86 -3.99 -18.68
CA THR A 149 -4.21 -4.13 -19.24
C THR A 149 -4.14 -4.47 -20.74
N ILE A 150 -3.29 -3.77 -21.50
CA ILE A 150 -3.07 -4.08 -22.91
C ILE A 150 -2.49 -5.49 -23.08
N SER A 151 -1.53 -5.86 -22.23
CA SER A 151 -0.93 -7.21 -22.28
C SER A 151 -1.96 -8.31 -22.01
N PHE A 152 -2.79 -8.14 -20.99
CA PHE A 152 -3.83 -9.10 -20.63
C PHE A 152 -4.97 -9.18 -21.64
N TYR A 153 -5.29 -8.07 -22.33
CA TYR A 153 -6.28 -8.05 -23.39
C TYR A 153 -5.98 -9.09 -24.48
N TYR A 154 -4.70 -9.25 -24.83
CA TYR A 154 -4.25 -10.24 -25.82
C TYR A 154 -3.89 -11.59 -25.20
N ALA A 155 -3.37 -11.61 -23.97
CA ALA A 155 -2.97 -12.85 -23.32
C ALA A 155 -4.17 -13.70 -22.87
N ASN A 156 -5.28 -13.09 -22.47
CA ASN A 156 -6.45 -13.77 -21.90
C ASN A 156 -6.96 -14.94 -22.77
N PRO A 157 -7.26 -14.74 -24.07
CA PRO A 157 -7.67 -15.84 -24.95
C PRO A 157 -6.61 -16.92 -25.12
N LEU A 158 -5.32 -16.54 -25.19
CA LEU A 158 -4.21 -17.48 -25.41
C LEU A 158 -4.02 -18.40 -24.21
N VAL A 159 -4.04 -17.82 -23.01
CA VAL A 159 -3.86 -18.56 -21.76
C VAL A 159 -5.05 -19.49 -21.50
N ASN A 160 -6.28 -19.06 -21.79
CA ASN A 160 -7.44 -19.94 -21.69
C ASN A 160 -7.34 -21.16 -22.63
N LYS A 161 -6.89 -20.97 -23.88
CA LYS A 161 -6.64 -22.09 -24.81
C LYS A 161 -5.59 -23.05 -24.26
N PHE A 162 -4.51 -22.53 -23.68
CA PHE A 162 -3.49 -23.36 -23.04
C PHE A 162 -4.07 -24.19 -21.88
N VAL A 163 -4.89 -23.57 -21.02
CA VAL A 163 -5.54 -24.28 -19.90
C VAL A 163 -6.52 -25.35 -20.38
N LEU A 164 -7.32 -25.07 -21.40
CA LEU A 164 -8.23 -26.06 -22.01
C LEU A 164 -7.47 -27.27 -22.57
N ASN A 165 -6.29 -27.05 -23.15
CA ASN A 165 -5.44 -28.14 -23.63
C ASN A 165 -4.81 -28.95 -22.49
N LEU A 166 -4.53 -28.32 -21.35
CA LEU A 166 -3.87 -28.95 -20.21
C LEU A 166 -4.84 -29.73 -19.31
N LEU A 167 -5.99 -29.12 -18.98
CA LEU A 167 -6.97 -29.64 -18.01
C LEU A 167 -8.13 -30.39 -18.67
N GLY A 168 -8.22 -30.37 -20.00
CA GLY A 168 -9.34 -30.92 -20.75
C GLY A 168 -10.49 -29.94 -20.92
N LYS A 169 -11.44 -30.29 -21.79
CA LYS A 169 -12.60 -29.44 -22.12
C LYS A 169 -13.77 -29.61 -21.15
N ASP A 170 -13.73 -30.63 -20.31
CA ASP A 170 -14.84 -30.99 -19.44
C ASP A 170 -14.93 -30.03 -18.25
N GLY A 171 -15.99 -29.22 -18.22
CA GLY A 171 -16.28 -28.32 -17.09
C GLY A 171 -15.48 -27.01 -17.06
N ILE A 172 -14.78 -26.66 -18.15
CA ILE A 172 -14.08 -25.38 -18.33
C ILE A 172 -14.70 -24.61 -19.48
N GLU A 173 -15.15 -23.38 -19.22
CA GLU A 173 -15.71 -22.51 -20.25
C GLU A 173 -14.63 -21.94 -21.18
N VAL A 174 -14.95 -21.86 -22.46
CA VAL A 174 -14.11 -21.16 -23.46
C VAL A 174 -14.19 -19.66 -23.20
N TYR A 175 -13.02 -19.00 -23.23
CA TYR A 175 -12.91 -17.58 -22.94
C TYR A 175 -13.88 -16.72 -23.76
N GLY A 176 -14.71 -15.95 -23.07
CA GLY A 176 -15.63 -14.97 -23.67
C GLY A 176 -16.95 -15.53 -24.17
N ASN A 177 -17.15 -16.85 -24.19
CA ASN A 177 -18.45 -17.45 -24.57
C ASN A 177 -19.56 -17.09 -23.57
N ASN A 178 -19.19 -16.86 -22.32
CA ASN A 178 -20.09 -16.42 -21.25
C ASN A 178 -20.27 -14.90 -21.21
N PHE A 179 -19.56 -14.12 -22.04
CA PHE A 179 -19.64 -12.65 -21.99
C PHE A 179 -20.84 -12.15 -22.78
N LYS A 180 -21.74 -11.40 -22.13
CA LYS A 180 -22.85 -10.69 -22.77
C LYS A 180 -22.34 -9.67 -23.78
N TYR A 181 -21.28 -8.93 -23.42
CA TYR A 181 -20.61 -7.98 -24.30
C TYR A 181 -19.12 -8.30 -24.37
N PHE A 182 -18.71 -9.08 -25.38
CA PHE A 182 -17.34 -9.60 -25.47
C PHE A 182 -16.25 -8.53 -25.33
N THR A 183 -16.30 -7.46 -26.14
CA THR A 183 -15.25 -6.43 -26.16
C THR A 183 -15.16 -5.69 -24.82
N ALA A 184 -16.30 -5.28 -24.27
CA ALA A 184 -16.35 -4.60 -22.98
C ALA A 184 -15.91 -5.55 -21.84
N GLY A 185 -16.38 -6.80 -21.85
CA GLY A 185 -16.01 -7.84 -20.90
C GLY A 185 -14.50 -8.11 -20.91
N ASN A 186 -13.89 -8.23 -22.09
CA ASN A 186 -12.44 -8.43 -22.23
C ASN A 186 -11.63 -7.24 -21.69
N ILE A 187 -12.07 -5.99 -21.95
CA ILE A 187 -11.43 -4.80 -21.39
C ILE A 187 -11.51 -4.80 -19.87
N LEU A 188 -12.71 -5.05 -19.30
CA LEU A 188 -12.91 -5.01 -17.85
C LEU A 188 -12.12 -6.12 -17.14
N ILE A 189 -12.14 -7.35 -17.64
CA ILE A 189 -11.39 -8.45 -17.02
C ILE A 189 -9.87 -8.21 -17.10
N SER A 190 -9.37 -7.72 -18.23
CA SER A 190 -7.96 -7.37 -18.37
C SER A 190 -7.54 -6.26 -17.41
N LEU A 191 -8.40 -5.27 -17.19
CA LEU A 191 -8.20 -4.22 -16.21
C LEU A 191 -8.24 -4.75 -14.78
N ILE A 192 -9.15 -5.68 -14.46
CA ILE A 192 -9.24 -6.34 -13.15
C ILE A 192 -7.94 -7.09 -12.84
N SER A 193 -7.44 -7.88 -13.78
CA SER A 193 -6.17 -8.61 -13.66
C SER A 193 -5.00 -7.64 -13.43
N ALA A 194 -4.91 -6.58 -14.22
CA ALA A 194 -3.86 -5.56 -14.09
C ALA A 194 -3.89 -4.82 -12.75
N LEU A 195 -5.07 -4.36 -12.33
CA LEU A 195 -5.25 -3.68 -11.04
C LEU A 195 -4.91 -4.61 -9.87
N SER A 196 -5.22 -5.90 -9.97
CA SER A 196 -4.92 -6.89 -8.93
C SER A 196 -3.40 -7.04 -8.74
N ILE A 197 -2.64 -7.18 -9.83
CA ILE A 197 -1.17 -7.25 -9.76
C ILE A 197 -0.58 -5.95 -9.19
N VAL A 198 -1.03 -4.79 -9.69
CA VAL A 198 -0.54 -3.50 -9.20
C VAL A 198 -0.86 -3.31 -7.72
N ALA A 199 -2.07 -3.65 -7.27
CA ALA A 199 -2.45 -3.57 -5.86
C ALA A 199 -1.56 -4.48 -4.99
N LEU A 200 -1.29 -5.71 -5.43
CA LEU A 200 -0.42 -6.65 -4.73
C LEU A 200 1.03 -6.17 -4.68
N THR A 201 1.57 -5.68 -5.79
CA THR A 201 2.92 -5.10 -5.83
C THR A 201 3.02 -3.92 -4.86
N MET A 202 2.04 -3.01 -4.89
CA MET A 202 1.97 -1.88 -3.95
C MET A 202 1.90 -2.35 -2.49
N MET A 203 1.12 -3.39 -2.20
CA MET A 203 0.96 -3.96 -0.87
C MET A 203 2.26 -4.58 -0.34
N VAL A 204 2.98 -5.36 -1.16
CA VAL A 204 4.30 -5.93 -0.80
C VAL A 204 5.33 -4.84 -0.54
N MET A 205 5.30 -3.78 -1.35
CA MET A 205 6.16 -2.62 -1.18
C MET A 205 5.77 -1.77 0.04
N GLY A 206 4.58 -1.97 0.62
CA GLY A 206 4.09 -1.25 1.81
C GLY A 206 3.34 0.05 1.50
N PHE A 207 2.91 0.29 0.26
CA PHE A 207 2.09 1.46 -0.07
C PHE A 207 0.67 1.31 0.48
N ARG A 208 0.25 2.28 1.31
CA ARG A 208 -1.11 2.35 1.87
C ARG A 208 -2.16 2.65 0.80
N ASP A 209 -1.76 3.28 -0.31
CA ASP A 209 -2.67 3.60 -1.40
C ASP A 209 -3.07 2.37 -2.22
N SER A 210 -2.49 1.18 -1.93
CA SER A 210 -2.97 -0.09 -2.47
C SER A 210 -4.47 -0.30 -2.20
N TRP A 211 -4.99 0.20 -1.08
CA TRP A 211 -6.43 0.15 -0.77
C TRP A 211 -7.29 0.93 -1.78
N ILE A 212 -6.78 2.02 -2.36
CA ILE A 212 -7.49 2.75 -3.42
C ILE A 212 -7.60 1.88 -4.68
N ILE A 213 -6.50 1.22 -5.05
CA ILE A 213 -6.48 0.31 -6.21
C ILE A 213 -7.44 -0.86 -5.98
N TRP A 214 -7.50 -1.42 -4.77
CA TRP A 214 -8.48 -2.45 -4.41
C TRP A 214 -9.93 -1.97 -4.53
N ILE A 215 -10.24 -0.74 -4.11
CA ILE A 215 -11.59 -0.16 -4.28
C ILE A 215 -11.94 -0.07 -5.77
N ILE A 216 -11.04 0.48 -6.59
CA ILE A 216 -11.24 0.60 -8.04
C ILE A 216 -11.43 -0.79 -8.67
N LYS A 217 -10.56 -1.76 -8.34
CA LYS A 217 -10.66 -3.14 -8.82
C LYS A 217 -12.02 -3.75 -8.50
N ASN A 218 -12.51 -3.57 -7.27
CA ASN A 218 -13.79 -4.14 -6.85
C ASN A 218 -14.97 -3.47 -7.55
N PHE A 219 -14.89 -2.16 -7.83
CA PHE A 219 -15.89 -1.45 -8.63
C PHE A 219 -15.93 -1.96 -10.08
N VAL A 220 -14.77 -2.13 -10.71
CA VAL A 220 -14.67 -2.70 -12.07
C VAL A 220 -15.17 -4.16 -12.09
N SER A 221 -14.84 -4.94 -11.05
CA SER A 221 -15.33 -6.32 -10.88
C SER A 221 -16.85 -6.35 -10.73
N PHE A 222 -17.43 -5.41 -10.00
CA PHE A 222 -18.87 -5.27 -9.88
C PHE A 222 -19.53 -5.01 -11.26
N ALA A 223 -18.94 -4.15 -12.10
CA ALA A 223 -19.45 -3.92 -13.45
C ALA A 223 -19.34 -5.17 -14.34
N PHE A 224 -18.23 -5.91 -14.26
CA PHE A 224 -18.03 -7.14 -15.02
C PHE A 224 -19.03 -8.24 -14.62
N PHE A 225 -19.07 -8.61 -13.33
CA PHE A 225 -19.97 -9.65 -12.80
C PHE A 225 -21.43 -9.18 -12.65
N GLY A 226 -21.70 -7.90 -12.87
CA GLY A 226 -23.03 -7.28 -12.86
C GLY A 226 -23.80 -7.49 -14.15
N GLY A 227 -23.15 -8.01 -15.20
CA GLY A 227 -23.79 -8.38 -16.45
C GLY A 227 -23.09 -7.89 -17.72
N ILE A 228 -21.93 -7.20 -17.63
CA ILE A 228 -21.13 -6.90 -18.83
C ILE A 228 -20.40 -8.15 -19.33
N GLY A 229 -19.77 -8.89 -18.41
CA GLY A 229 -19.31 -10.25 -18.63
C GLY A 229 -20.49 -11.19 -18.47
N PHE A 230 -20.65 -11.78 -17.30
CA PHE A 230 -21.80 -12.61 -16.94
C PHE A 230 -22.31 -12.22 -15.56
N VAL A 231 -23.57 -12.55 -15.27
CA VAL A 231 -24.12 -12.33 -13.93
C VAL A 231 -23.64 -13.44 -13.01
N ASN A 232 -22.95 -13.07 -11.93
CA ASN A 232 -22.62 -13.97 -10.84
C ASN A 232 -22.84 -13.27 -9.51
N ILE A 233 -23.98 -13.55 -8.88
CA ILE A 233 -24.46 -12.89 -7.65
C ILE A 233 -23.48 -13.14 -6.50
N THR A 234 -22.94 -14.35 -6.42
CA THR A 234 -21.97 -14.72 -5.39
C THR A 234 -20.73 -13.84 -5.48
N THR A 235 -20.16 -13.71 -6.68
CA THR A 235 -18.96 -12.89 -6.94
C THR A 235 -19.24 -11.39 -6.77
N LEU A 236 -20.44 -10.92 -7.14
CA LEU A 236 -20.86 -9.55 -6.90
C LEU A 236 -20.85 -9.22 -5.41
N LEU A 237 -21.46 -10.08 -4.59
CA LEU A 237 -21.53 -9.89 -3.15
C LEU A 237 -20.12 -9.82 -2.53
N ILE A 238 -19.22 -10.72 -2.96
CA ILE A 238 -17.82 -10.73 -2.52
C ILE A 238 -17.13 -9.39 -2.80
N ASN A 239 -17.24 -8.90 -4.03
CA ASN A 239 -16.58 -7.64 -4.42
C ASN A 239 -17.18 -6.43 -3.66
N VAL A 240 -18.49 -6.41 -3.38
CA VAL A 240 -19.10 -5.38 -2.53
C VAL A 240 -18.52 -5.40 -1.12
N ILE A 241 -18.40 -6.58 -0.51
CA ILE A 241 -17.82 -6.73 0.83
C ILE A 241 -16.36 -6.26 0.83
N TYR A 242 -15.56 -6.71 -0.14
CA TYR A 242 -14.15 -6.31 -0.26
C TYR A 242 -14.00 -4.82 -0.49
N MET A 243 -14.89 -4.19 -1.26
CA MET A 243 -14.91 -2.74 -1.44
C MET A 243 -15.15 -2.01 -0.11
N LEU A 244 -16.13 -2.45 0.68
CA LEU A 244 -16.47 -1.83 1.96
C LEU A 244 -15.35 -1.99 3.00
N ILE A 245 -14.73 -3.17 3.06
CA ILE A 245 -13.56 -3.41 3.92
C ILE A 245 -12.37 -2.56 3.47
N SER A 246 -12.09 -2.49 2.17
CA SER A 246 -10.99 -1.68 1.62
C SER A 246 -11.19 -0.20 1.93
N LEU A 247 -12.42 0.32 1.81
CA LEU A 247 -12.77 1.68 2.19
C LEU A 247 -12.53 1.93 3.68
N HIS A 248 -12.97 1.01 4.54
CA HIS A 248 -12.75 1.11 5.98
C HIS A 248 -11.26 1.15 6.33
N LEU A 249 -10.46 0.26 5.76
CA LEU A 249 -9.01 0.21 5.99
C LEU A 249 -8.30 1.45 5.44
N PHE A 250 -8.74 1.96 4.28
CA PHE A 250 -8.25 3.23 3.76
C PHE A 250 -8.52 4.39 4.72
N LEU A 251 -9.73 4.48 5.29
CA LEU A 251 -10.09 5.54 6.24
C LEU A 251 -9.30 5.47 7.56
N ILE A 252 -9.00 4.26 8.04
CA ILE A 252 -8.17 4.06 9.25
C ILE A 252 -6.71 4.42 8.97
N THR A 253 -6.17 3.99 7.84
CA THR A 253 -4.75 4.19 7.49
C THR A 253 -4.43 5.63 7.09
N THR A 254 -5.40 6.37 6.56
CA THR A 254 -5.26 7.80 6.22
C THR A 254 -5.30 8.73 7.42
N ASN A 255 -5.98 8.35 8.51
CA ASN A 255 -6.10 9.18 9.72
C ASN A 255 -4.81 9.29 10.56
N LYS A 256 -3.81 8.44 10.31
CA LYS A 256 -2.53 8.51 11.03
C LYS A 256 -1.59 9.50 10.33
N ARG A 257 -1.85 10.80 10.52
CA ARG A 257 -0.96 11.88 10.05
C ARG A 257 0.35 11.81 10.85
N LYS A 258 1.45 11.57 10.14
CA LYS A 258 2.81 11.60 10.69
C LYS A 258 3.37 13.00 10.52
N ILE A 259 4.09 13.48 11.53
CA ILE A 259 4.87 14.71 11.44
C ILE A 259 6.32 14.28 11.32
N SER A 260 7.01 14.73 10.28
CA SER A 260 8.42 14.41 10.09
C SER A 260 9.18 15.65 9.68
N ILE A 261 10.17 16.03 10.47
CA ILE A 261 11.01 17.20 10.24
C ILE A 261 12.47 16.79 10.16
N ALA A 262 13.27 17.61 9.49
CA ALA A 262 14.72 17.43 9.42
C ALA A 262 15.44 18.76 9.67
N PHE A 263 16.65 18.67 10.23
CA PHE A 263 17.61 19.75 10.34
C PHE A 263 18.81 19.45 9.45
N SER A 264 19.26 20.46 8.69
CA SER A 264 20.38 20.32 7.74
C SER A 264 21.75 20.16 8.39
N HIS A 265 21.84 20.32 9.71
CA HIS A 265 23.06 20.15 10.51
C HIS A 265 22.70 19.85 11.97
N GLN A 266 23.69 19.40 12.76
CA GLN A 266 23.48 19.12 14.18
C GLN A 266 22.96 20.34 14.92
N PHE A 267 21.77 20.22 15.53
CA PHE A 267 21.26 21.22 16.45
C PHE A 267 21.57 20.82 17.90
N ALA A 268 22.16 21.74 18.67
CA ALA A 268 22.46 21.57 20.09
C ALA A 268 21.56 22.45 20.97
N LEU A 269 20.27 22.56 20.62
CA LEU A 269 19.33 23.41 21.36
C LEU A 269 18.58 22.57 22.42
N LEU A 270 18.90 22.81 23.69
CA LEU A 270 18.29 22.14 24.84
C LEU A 270 16.75 22.29 24.84
N GLU A 271 16.26 23.49 24.52
CA GLU A 271 14.84 23.84 24.46
C GLU A 271 14.05 22.98 23.46
N LEU A 272 14.65 22.67 22.30
CA LEU A 272 14.02 21.81 21.30
C LEU A 272 13.94 20.36 21.77
N LYS A 273 14.97 19.86 22.47
CA LYS A 273 14.95 18.51 23.05
C LYS A 273 13.83 18.37 24.08
N GLU A 274 13.62 19.37 24.94
CA GLU A 274 12.51 19.39 25.89
C GLU A 274 11.14 19.38 25.19
N PHE A 275 10.97 20.22 24.17
CA PHE A 275 9.74 20.23 23.36
C PHE A 275 9.46 18.88 22.69
N PHE A 276 10.47 18.28 22.07
CA PHE A 276 10.36 16.98 21.41
C PHE A 276 9.99 15.87 22.40
N ASN A 277 10.63 15.84 23.57
CA ASN A 277 10.30 14.88 24.63
C ASN A 277 8.87 15.06 25.12
N LYS A 278 8.42 16.30 25.36
CA LYS A 278 7.05 16.62 25.79
C LYS A 278 5.99 16.08 24.81
N HIS A 279 6.26 16.15 23.51
CA HIS A 279 5.34 15.72 22.47
C HIS A 279 5.60 14.30 21.93
N ASN A 280 6.51 13.53 22.55
CA ASN A 280 6.90 12.17 22.14
C ASN A 280 7.44 12.09 20.70
N PHE A 281 8.28 13.05 20.31
CA PHE A 281 9.06 12.95 19.09
C PHE A 281 10.25 12.02 19.29
N GLU A 282 10.49 11.14 18.31
CA GLU A 282 11.72 10.37 18.26
C GLU A 282 12.76 11.10 17.40
N ILE A 283 13.97 11.20 17.95
CA ILE A 283 15.10 11.86 17.30
C ILE A 283 15.99 10.78 16.68
N TYR A 284 16.26 10.93 15.38
CA TYR A 284 17.15 10.09 14.59
C TYR A 284 18.37 10.91 14.22
N GLU A 285 19.50 10.59 14.80
CA GLU A 285 20.76 11.29 14.56
C GLU A 285 21.66 10.43 13.65
N ALA A 286 22.09 11.00 12.54
CA ALA A 286 23.16 10.45 11.71
C ALA A 286 24.45 11.21 12.01
N ASP A 287 25.56 10.49 12.15
CA ASP A 287 26.87 11.11 12.31
C ASP A 287 27.15 12.00 11.10
N PHE A 288 27.64 13.22 11.31
CA PHE A 288 28.09 14.04 10.19
C PHE A 288 29.37 13.42 9.62
N TYR A 289 29.36 13.10 8.33
CA TYR A 289 30.47 12.41 7.70
C TYR A 289 31.27 13.38 6.84
N ASP A 290 32.45 13.73 7.35
CA ASP A 290 33.34 14.69 6.70
C ASP A 290 33.89 14.11 5.38
N LEU A 291 33.80 14.92 4.32
CA LEU A 291 34.05 14.48 2.96
C LEU A 291 35.52 14.56 2.54
N GLU A 292 36.34 15.30 3.29
CA GLU A 292 37.69 15.67 2.82
C GLU A 292 38.68 14.48 2.79
N ASP A 293 38.48 13.42 3.58
CA ASP A 293 39.48 12.35 3.77
C ASP A 293 38.98 10.90 3.55
N SER A 294 37.77 10.70 3.04
CA SER A 294 37.12 9.38 3.11
C SER A 294 37.20 8.50 1.85
N ASN A 295 37.33 7.19 2.09
CA ASN A 295 37.25 6.15 1.07
C ASN A 295 35.79 5.95 0.60
N GLN A 296 35.56 5.80 -0.70
CA GLN A 296 34.22 5.58 -1.31
C GLN A 296 33.40 4.49 -0.61
N ASN A 297 34.05 3.42 -0.13
CA ASN A 297 33.38 2.34 0.58
C ASN A 297 32.81 2.76 1.93
N GLU A 298 33.48 3.66 2.64
CA GLU A 298 33.02 4.17 3.93
C GLU A 298 31.85 5.12 3.75
N TYR A 299 31.90 6.01 2.76
CA TYR A 299 30.77 6.88 2.43
C TYR A 299 29.52 6.07 2.03
N LYS A 300 29.70 5.00 1.26
CA LYS A 300 28.60 4.07 0.92
C LYS A 300 28.01 3.39 2.16
N LYS A 301 28.85 3.07 3.15
CA LYS A 301 28.41 2.51 4.44
C LYS A 301 27.59 3.56 5.20
N HIS A 302 28.07 4.80 5.25
CA HIS A 302 27.38 5.93 5.86
C HIS A 302 25.99 6.17 5.23
N LEU A 303 25.89 6.31 3.89
CA LEU A 303 24.61 6.44 3.19
C LEU A 303 23.63 5.28 3.50
N LYS A 304 24.16 4.06 3.66
CA LYS A 304 23.36 2.88 4.03
C LYS A 304 22.83 2.99 5.47
N GLU A 305 23.60 3.54 6.39
CA GLU A 305 23.21 3.79 7.78
C GLU A 305 22.19 4.93 7.88
N SER A 306 22.44 6.07 7.23
CA SER A 306 21.47 7.16 7.10
C SER A 306 20.14 6.64 6.52
N LEU A 307 20.17 5.82 5.46
CA LEU A 307 18.96 5.21 4.91
C LEU A 307 18.25 4.25 5.89
N LYS A 308 18.98 3.53 6.76
CA LYS A 308 18.35 2.70 7.81
C LYS A 308 17.60 3.56 8.82
N LEU A 309 18.16 4.70 9.23
CA LEU A 309 17.49 5.64 10.14
C LEU A 309 16.21 6.19 9.50
N VAL A 310 16.24 6.60 8.24
CA VAL A 310 15.03 7.06 7.54
C VAL A 310 14.00 5.94 7.35
N LYS A 311 14.41 4.67 7.29
CA LYS A 311 13.47 3.54 7.31
C LYS A 311 12.89 3.29 8.70
N ALA A 312 13.70 3.38 9.75
CA ALA A 312 13.26 3.19 11.13
C ALA A 312 12.21 4.23 11.55
N SER A 313 12.38 5.49 11.13
CA SER A 313 11.39 6.54 11.40
C SER A 313 10.01 6.27 10.78
N GLN A 314 9.91 5.36 9.82
CA GLN A 314 8.61 5.02 9.22
C GLN A 314 7.69 4.32 10.20
N PHE A 315 8.19 3.84 11.33
CA PHE A 315 7.35 3.20 12.35
C PHE A 315 6.79 4.21 13.36
N THR A 316 7.25 5.46 13.31
CA THR A 316 7.01 6.44 14.37
C THR A 316 6.14 7.60 13.88
N LYS A 317 5.44 8.21 14.83
CA LYS A 317 4.38 9.19 14.53
C LYS A 317 4.96 10.58 14.33
N TYR A 318 5.96 10.92 15.13
CA TYR A 318 6.57 12.24 15.22
C TYR A 318 8.07 12.04 15.20
N ASN A 319 8.73 12.52 14.15
CA ASN A 319 10.11 12.19 13.86
C ASN A 319 10.92 13.44 13.60
N VAL A 320 12.11 13.47 14.18
CA VAL A 320 13.10 14.52 13.94
C VAL A 320 14.35 13.86 13.39
N PHE A 321 14.80 14.31 12.22
CA PHE A 321 16.09 13.93 11.68
C PHE A 321 17.11 15.01 11.99
N ASN A 322 18.17 14.61 12.65
CA ASN A 322 19.35 15.43 12.86
C ASN A 322 20.41 14.97 11.85
N ASN A 323 20.74 15.82 10.87
CA ASN A 323 21.50 15.46 9.66
C ASN A 323 20.75 14.46 8.77
N TYR A 324 20.09 14.94 7.72
CA TYR A 324 19.19 14.12 6.91
C TYR A 324 19.91 13.56 5.68
N LEU A 325 19.55 12.35 5.25
CA LEU A 325 20.15 11.68 4.07
C LEU A 325 20.18 12.55 2.80
N LEU A 326 19.28 13.54 2.67
CA LEU A 326 19.31 14.47 1.55
C LEU A 326 20.58 15.34 1.55
N ASP A 327 21.06 15.73 2.73
CA ASP A 327 22.28 16.51 2.93
C ASP A 327 23.47 15.70 2.39
N ASP A 328 23.60 14.44 2.80
CA ASP A 328 24.60 13.50 2.28
C ASP A 328 24.51 13.34 0.75
N ILE A 329 23.30 13.16 0.20
CA ILE A 329 23.09 13.01 -1.25
C ILE A 329 23.47 14.28 -2.02
N LEU A 330 23.28 15.46 -1.42
CA LEU A 330 23.61 16.75 -2.03
C LEU A 330 25.12 16.99 -2.00
N ALA A 331 25.78 16.61 -0.91
CA ALA A 331 27.21 16.75 -0.73
C ALA A 331 28.02 15.90 -1.74
N LEU A 332 27.45 14.80 -2.24
CA LEU A 332 28.01 14.03 -3.37
C LEU A 332 28.25 14.87 -4.65
N ASP A 333 27.57 16.01 -4.83
CA ASP A 333 27.79 16.89 -5.98
C ASP A 333 29.08 17.73 -5.87
N GLU A 334 29.64 17.85 -4.68
CA GLU A 334 30.77 18.73 -4.37
C GLU A 334 32.11 17.97 -4.39
N ILE A 335 32.06 16.63 -4.41
CA ILE A 335 33.24 15.77 -4.46
C ILE A 335 33.99 15.98 -5.78
N LYS A 336 35.28 16.36 -5.68
CA LYS A 336 36.21 16.45 -6.82
C LYS A 336 36.65 15.04 -7.25
N ILE A 337 36.07 14.54 -8.33
CA ILE A 337 36.31 13.18 -8.84
C ILE A 337 37.47 13.16 -9.84
N LYS A 338 38.42 12.22 -9.67
CA LYS A 338 39.61 12.10 -10.53
C LYS A 338 39.40 11.15 -11.72
N SER A 339 38.59 10.10 -11.59
CA SER A 339 38.39 9.06 -12.63
C SER A 339 36.95 8.99 -13.20
N PHE A 340 36.83 8.59 -14.48
CA PHE A 340 35.52 8.34 -15.12
C PHE A 340 34.72 7.22 -14.44
N TYR A 341 35.38 6.15 -14.00
CA TYR A 341 34.73 5.02 -13.32
C TYR A 341 34.15 5.43 -11.95
N GLU A 342 34.89 6.24 -11.21
CA GLU A 342 34.42 6.85 -9.96
C GLU A 342 33.20 7.75 -10.23
N LYS A 343 33.23 8.54 -11.30
CA LYS A 343 32.11 9.39 -11.68
C LYS A 343 30.84 8.60 -11.98
N LEU A 344 30.97 7.46 -12.65
CA LEU A 344 29.82 6.59 -12.96
C LEU A 344 29.24 5.95 -11.68
N THR A 345 30.11 5.46 -10.79
CA THR A 345 29.72 4.83 -9.52
C THR A 345 29.07 5.83 -8.57
N TRP A 346 29.61 7.04 -8.44
CA TRP A 346 28.99 8.12 -7.65
C TRP A 346 27.62 8.54 -8.20
N LYS A 347 27.49 8.67 -9.53
CA LYS A 347 26.18 8.92 -10.17
C LYS A 347 25.17 7.81 -9.87
N TYR A 348 25.59 6.54 -9.90
CA TYR A 348 24.73 5.41 -9.57
C TYR A 348 24.31 5.42 -8.10
N LEU A 349 25.25 5.64 -7.16
CA LEU A 349 24.93 5.75 -5.73
C LEU A 349 23.93 6.88 -5.49
N LYS A 350 24.20 8.07 -6.05
CA LYS A 350 23.30 9.22 -5.98
C LYS A 350 21.90 8.86 -6.48
N LEU A 351 21.80 8.24 -7.67
CA LEU A 351 20.51 7.84 -8.23
C LEU A 351 19.78 6.86 -7.31
N ARG A 352 20.47 5.83 -6.82
CA ARG A 352 19.91 4.79 -5.95
C ARG A 352 19.34 5.36 -4.66
N TYR A 353 20.11 6.18 -3.94
CA TYR A 353 19.67 6.75 -2.67
C TYR A 353 18.63 7.85 -2.86
N LYS A 354 18.72 8.63 -3.95
CA LYS A 354 17.67 9.59 -4.33
C LYS A 354 16.33 8.91 -4.62
N ILE A 355 16.33 7.78 -5.33
CA ILE A 355 15.12 6.97 -5.56
C ILE A 355 14.60 6.40 -4.24
N SER A 356 15.50 5.86 -3.40
CA SER A 356 15.14 5.29 -2.09
C SER A 356 14.49 6.33 -1.18
N LEU A 357 15.03 7.55 -1.15
CA LEU A 357 14.50 8.68 -0.38
C LEU A 357 13.18 9.20 -0.97
N ALA A 358 13.09 9.28 -2.30
CA ALA A 358 11.86 9.72 -2.98
C ALA A 358 10.67 8.77 -2.74
N MET A 359 10.92 7.49 -2.50
CA MET A 359 9.87 6.51 -2.15
C MET A 359 9.31 6.72 -0.73
N GLN A 360 9.96 7.52 0.12
CA GLN A 360 9.52 7.76 1.48
C GLN A 360 8.50 8.92 1.54
N ASN A 361 7.82 9.03 2.68
CA ASN A 361 6.89 10.14 2.90
C ASN A 361 7.66 11.46 2.88
N LYS A 362 7.12 12.47 2.20
CA LYS A 362 7.69 13.82 2.24
C LYS A 362 7.74 14.33 3.68
N LEU A 363 8.85 14.96 4.04
CA LEU A 363 8.98 15.73 5.27
C LEU A 363 8.01 16.91 5.24
N ASP A 364 7.48 17.28 6.41
CA ASP A 364 6.68 18.49 6.55
C ASP A 364 7.57 19.72 6.42
N TYR A 365 8.68 19.75 7.15
CA TYR A 365 9.66 20.84 7.13
C TYR A 365 11.08 20.31 7.05
N ILE A 366 11.94 21.01 6.30
CA ILE A 366 13.39 20.97 6.47
C ILE A 366 13.81 22.33 6.99
N PHE A 367 14.47 22.32 8.14
CA PHE A 367 15.01 23.48 8.82
C PHE A 367 16.49 23.61 8.47
N ILE A 368 16.85 24.73 7.83
CA ILE A 368 18.20 24.96 7.33
C ILE A 368 18.90 25.99 8.19
N LEU A 369 19.99 25.54 8.82
CA LEU A 369 20.83 26.36 9.68
C LEU A 369 21.80 27.18 8.82
N PRO A 370 22.08 28.46 9.19
CA PRO A 370 22.91 29.37 8.41
C PRO A 370 24.35 28.86 8.22
N ASN A 371 24.87 28.09 9.18
CA ASN A 371 26.22 27.53 9.15
C ASN A 371 26.30 26.13 8.50
N SER A 372 25.23 25.63 7.89
CA SER A 372 25.29 24.33 7.21
C SER A 372 25.92 24.46 5.84
N GLU A 373 26.88 23.59 5.51
CA GLU A 373 27.47 23.49 4.17
C GLU A 373 26.39 23.29 3.09
N SER A 374 25.33 22.58 3.46
CA SER A 374 24.14 22.33 2.65
C SER A 374 23.30 23.58 2.36
N TYR A 375 23.50 24.71 3.05
CA TYR A 375 22.63 25.91 2.96
C TYR A 375 22.47 26.39 1.51
N TYR A 376 23.59 26.55 0.80
CA TYR A 376 23.57 26.97 -0.61
C TYR A 376 23.05 25.88 -1.54
N ALA A 377 23.29 24.60 -1.22
CA ALA A 377 22.77 23.47 -2.00
C ALA A 377 21.24 23.47 -2.02
N TYR A 378 20.56 23.79 -0.91
CA TYR A 378 19.10 23.91 -0.88
C TYR A 378 18.60 25.20 -1.53
N LYS A 379 19.29 26.33 -1.33
CA LYS A 379 18.89 27.64 -1.89
C LYS A 379 18.89 27.62 -3.42
N ASN A 380 19.87 26.96 -4.03
CA ASN A 380 20.06 26.94 -5.47
C ASN A 380 19.38 25.75 -6.19
N LYS A 381 18.98 24.68 -5.48
CA LYS A 381 18.36 23.50 -6.11
C LYS A 381 16.85 23.43 -5.82
N THR A 382 16.02 23.60 -6.85
CA THR A 382 14.55 23.41 -6.79
C THR A 382 14.10 21.97 -6.46
N ASN A 383 15.02 21.01 -6.43
CA ASN A 383 14.73 19.60 -6.24
C ASN A 383 14.32 19.22 -4.79
N TRP A 384 14.51 20.08 -3.78
CA TRP A 384 14.08 19.79 -2.40
C TRP A 384 12.57 19.58 -2.28
N ARG A 385 11.76 20.19 -3.17
CA ARG A 385 10.29 20.03 -3.24
C ARG A 385 9.84 18.58 -3.44
N LYS A 386 10.76 17.71 -3.88
CA LYS A 386 10.53 16.27 -4.02
C LYS A 386 10.53 15.56 -2.66
N PHE A 387 11.27 16.08 -1.69
CA PHE A 387 11.54 15.43 -0.39
C PHE A 387 10.82 16.12 0.78
N ALA A 388 10.56 17.42 0.69
CA ALA A 388 9.85 18.18 1.72
C ALA A 388 8.71 19.02 1.14
N LYS A 389 7.72 19.36 1.98
CA LYS A 389 6.64 20.27 1.63
C LYS A 389 7.12 21.72 1.66
N GLU A 390 7.87 22.09 2.69
CA GLU A 390 8.39 23.43 2.89
C GLU A 390 9.82 23.34 3.45
N VAL A 391 10.66 24.29 3.05
CA VAL A 391 12.04 24.45 3.55
C VAL A 391 12.09 25.83 4.20
N ILE A 392 12.58 25.88 5.43
CA ILE A 392 12.65 27.09 6.24
C ILE A 392 14.13 27.41 6.47
N TYR A 393 14.56 28.58 6.01
CA TYR A 393 15.92 29.06 6.19
C TYR A 393 15.96 29.96 7.42
N PHE A 394 16.95 29.76 8.28
CA PHE A 394 17.20 30.65 9.41
C PHE A 394 18.29 31.65 9.07
N GLU A 395 18.04 32.91 9.40
CA GLU A 395 19.00 34.01 9.27
C GLU A 395 19.68 34.36 10.62
N ASP A 396 19.04 34.06 11.76
CA ASP A 396 19.50 34.46 13.12
C ASP A 396 19.21 33.42 14.23
N SER A 397 19.69 33.69 15.45
CA SER A 397 19.72 32.82 16.65
C SER A 397 18.37 32.41 17.26
N LEU A 398 17.24 32.96 16.81
CA LEU A 398 15.87 32.65 17.30
C LEU A 398 15.28 31.36 16.67
N ILE A 399 16.11 30.32 16.52
CA ILE A 399 15.75 29.08 15.81
C ILE A 399 14.67 28.30 16.58
N SER A 400 14.75 28.24 17.92
CA SER A 400 13.83 27.43 18.73
C SER A 400 12.38 27.89 18.64
N ASN A 401 12.12 29.20 18.81
CA ASN A 401 10.77 29.77 18.79
C ASN A 401 10.02 29.53 17.48
N VAL A 402 10.69 29.76 16.34
CA VAL A 402 10.08 29.58 15.02
C VAL A 402 9.77 28.11 14.72
N VAL A 403 10.68 27.19 15.12
CA VAL A 403 10.45 25.75 14.99
C VAL A 403 9.24 25.33 15.83
N ILE A 404 9.18 25.76 17.10
CA ILE A 404 8.08 25.44 18.02
C ILE A 404 6.75 25.96 17.46
N GLU A 405 6.67 27.21 17.02
CA GLU A 405 5.45 27.80 16.47
C GLU A 405 4.92 27.01 15.25
N LYS A 406 5.80 26.64 14.32
CA LYS A 406 5.44 25.85 13.13
C LYS A 406 4.97 24.43 13.50
N LEU A 407 5.58 23.83 14.52
CA LEU A 407 5.22 22.49 15.00
C LEU A 407 3.90 22.50 15.77
N ASP A 408 3.68 23.48 16.64
CA ASP A 408 2.42 23.67 17.35
C ASP A 408 1.27 23.85 16.36
N ALA A 409 1.45 24.68 15.31
CA ALA A 409 0.44 24.83 14.27
C ALA A 409 0.10 23.50 13.55
N LEU A 410 1.06 22.59 13.36
CA LEU A 410 0.81 21.26 12.80
C LEU A 410 0.09 20.33 13.81
N LEU A 411 0.50 20.35 15.07
CA LEU A 411 -0.10 19.57 16.14
C LEU A 411 -1.57 20.00 16.36
N THR A 412 -1.84 21.29 16.45
CA THR A 412 -3.21 21.83 16.58
C THR A 412 -4.07 21.48 15.36
N LYS A 413 -3.54 21.58 14.12
CA LYS A 413 -4.28 21.13 12.92
C LYS A 413 -4.60 19.64 12.96
N GLN A 414 -3.71 18.82 13.50
CA GLN A 414 -3.94 17.39 13.66
C GLN A 414 -5.02 17.10 14.71
N GLU A 415 -4.98 17.79 15.84
CA GLU A 415 -5.99 17.70 16.90
C GLU A 415 -7.37 18.15 16.41
N GLN A 416 -7.47 19.30 15.73
CA GLN A 416 -8.73 19.80 15.16
C GLN A 416 -9.29 18.87 14.07
N SER A 417 -8.43 18.26 13.23
CA SER A 417 -8.82 17.23 12.26
C SER A 417 -9.45 16.02 12.95
N ASN A 418 -8.87 15.56 14.05
CA ASN A 418 -9.41 14.46 14.84
C ASN A 418 -10.70 14.89 15.55
N PHE A 419 -10.73 16.08 16.15
CA PHE A 419 -11.86 16.62 16.92
C PHE A 419 -13.09 16.91 16.06
N LYS A 420 -12.95 17.53 14.89
CA LYS A 420 -14.07 17.67 13.92
C LYS A 420 -14.64 16.30 13.54
N LYS A 421 -13.80 15.27 13.39
CA LYS A 421 -14.27 13.91 13.08
C LYS A 421 -15.11 13.28 14.20
N TYR A 422 -14.84 13.63 15.46
CA TYR A 422 -15.60 13.14 16.61
C TYR A 422 -16.82 14.02 16.95
N PHE A 423 -16.82 15.31 16.62
CA PHE A 423 -17.83 16.27 17.09
C PHE A 423 -18.60 17.04 16.00
N THR A 424 -18.24 16.97 14.72
CA THR A 424 -19.05 17.54 13.61
C THR A 424 -19.88 16.50 12.87
N LYS A 425 -20.68 15.75 13.64
CA LYS A 425 -22.08 15.51 13.28
C LYS A 425 -22.92 16.13 14.40
N ARG A 426 -23.15 17.44 14.29
CA ARG A 426 -24.29 18.06 14.95
C ARG A 426 -25.50 17.90 14.05
#